data_AF-A0AAN8Z510-F1
#
_entry.id   AF-A0AAN8Z510-F1
#
_cell.length_a   1.000
_cell.length_b   1.000
_cell.length_c   1.000
_cell.angle_alpha   90.00
_cell.angle_beta   90.00
_cell.angle_gamma   90.00
#
_symmetry.space_group_name_H-M   'P 1'
#
loop_
_entity.id
_entity.type
_entity.pdbx_description
1 polymer ?
#
loop_
_entity_poly.entity_id
_entity_poly.type
_entity_poly.pdbx_seq_one_letter_code
_entity_poly.pdbx_strand_id
1 'polypeptide(L)'
;MAKSGIFDLEKHFAFYGAYHNNPINIFIHMVFVWPIFFTTLVLLYFTPSLFNCAKSVTCPCGNTCVLGLNLGFFFALIYAVFYVLMDRKAGSLAAVACLFCWVGSSFLASKLGFSLAWKELFAPPVRAVIPLSASSFFVLASQVVCWTGQFIGHGVFEKRVPALLDNFIQAFLMAPFFALQKVVGYEPYPGFITSVAARVEEEKKARRDKNEKKSTERKCKRRKFGFGFGKQRSYGEGH
;
A
#
# COMPACT_ATOMS: atom_id res chain seq x y z
N MET A 1 6.96 26.91 -4.19
CA MET A 1 7.87 26.21 -5.13
C MET A 1 7.23 24.89 -5.49
N ALA A 2 6.88 24.68 -6.77
CA ALA A 2 6.36 23.39 -7.24
C ALA A 2 7.46 22.34 -7.04
N LYS A 3 7.21 21.33 -6.20
CA LYS A 3 8.13 20.21 -6.03
C LYS A 3 8.00 19.31 -7.25
N SER A 4 9.11 18.98 -7.89
CA SER A 4 9.15 18.11 -9.07
C SER A 4 9.47 16.66 -8.68
N GLY A 5 9.00 15.71 -9.49
CA GLY A 5 9.31 14.28 -9.32
C GLY A 5 8.45 13.56 -8.27
N ILE A 6 9.08 12.72 -7.44
CA ILE A 6 8.42 11.89 -6.40
C ILE A 6 7.90 12.69 -5.20
N PHE A 7 8.13 14.01 -5.18
CA PHE A 7 7.63 14.91 -4.14
C PHE A 7 6.53 15.85 -4.67
N ASP A 8 6.05 15.61 -5.89
CA ASP A 8 4.93 16.34 -6.48
C ASP A 8 3.61 15.87 -5.85
N LEU A 9 3.17 16.64 -4.86
CA LEU A 9 1.96 16.35 -4.09
C LEU A 9 0.71 16.33 -4.97
N GLU A 10 0.57 17.29 -5.88
CA GLU A 10 -0.61 17.37 -6.76
C GLU A 10 -0.69 16.16 -7.67
N LYS A 11 0.45 15.72 -8.23
CA LYS A 11 0.51 14.50 -9.05
C LYS A 11 0.10 13.26 -8.25
N HIS A 12 0.55 13.13 -7.02
CA HIS A 12 0.20 11.98 -6.19
C HIS A 12 -1.29 11.95 -5.85
N PHE A 13 -1.85 13.09 -5.44
CA PHE A 13 -3.28 13.24 -5.19
C PHE A 13 -4.12 13.01 -6.45
N ALA A 14 -3.69 13.53 -7.59
CA ALA A 14 -4.38 13.37 -8.87
C ALA A 14 -4.41 11.90 -9.32
N PHE A 15 -3.29 11.20 -9.22
CA PHE A 15 -3.22 9.77 -9.49
C PHE A 15 -4.15 8.98 -8.57
N TYR A 16 -4.16 9.30 -7.27
CA TYR A 16 -5.06 8.63 -6.32
C TYR A 16 -6.53 8.86 -6.66
N GLY A 17 -6.94 10.10 -6.91
CA GLY A 17 -8.32 10.45 -7.27
C GLY A 17 -8.76 9.89 -8.63
N ALA A 18 -7.85 9.75 -9.59
CA ALA A 18 -8.15 9.10 -10.87
C ALA A 18 -8.43 7.59 -10.69
N TYR A 19 -7.81 6.95 -9.68
CA TYR A 19 -7.99 5.52 -9.38
C TYR A 19 -9.13 5.21 -8.41
N HIS A 20 -9.40 6.09 -7.44
CA HIS A 20 -10.39 5.88 -6.37
C HIS A 20 -11.46 6.97 -6.46
N ASN A 21 -12.60 6.63 -7.06
CA ASN A 21 -13.74 7.55 -7.21
C ASN A 21 -14.94 7.10 -6.38
N ASN A 22 -15.01 5.81 -6.03
CA ASN A 22 -16.11 5.27 -5.25
C ASN A 22 -15.90 5.58 -3.75
N PRO A 23 -16.87 6.23 -3.06
CA PRO A 23 -16.72 6.61 -1.67
C PRO A 23 -16.56 5.41 -0.73
N ILE A 24 -17.16 4.25 -1.06
CA ILE A 24 -17.04 3.02 -0.27
C ILE A 24 -15.61 2.48 -0.40
N ASN A 25 -15.04 2.47 -1.60
CA ASN A 25 -13.65 2.05 -1.78
C ASN A 25 -12.70 2.97 -1.00
N ILE A 26 -12.86 4.30 -1.14
CA ILE A 26 -12.08 5.26 -0.37
C ILE A 26 -12.18 4.95 1.12
N PHE A 27 -13.39 4.75 1.66
CA PHE A 27 -13.60 4.41 3.07
C PHE A 27 -12.89 3.11 3.49
N ILE A 28 -12.96 2.05 2.68
CA ILE A 28 -12.22 0.80 2.92
C ILE A 28 -10.70 1.09 3.01
N HIS A 29 -10.17 1.91 2.10
CA HIS A 29 -8.77 2.32 2.16
C HIS A 29 -8.44 3.07 3.46
N MET A 30 -9.27 4.04 3.84
CA MET A 30 -9.09 4.82 5.06
C MET A 30 -9.00 3.95 6.31
N VAL A 31 -9.87 2.94 6.43
CA VAL A 31 -9.97 2.08 7.60
C VAL A 31 -8.82 1.08 7.68
N PHE A 32 -8.42 0.48 6.55
CA PHE A 32 -7.50 -0.67 6.58
C PHE A 32 -6.02 -0.30 6.36
N VAL A 33 -5.69 0.86 5.79
CA VAL A 33 -4.29 1.22 5.50
C VAL A 33 -3.44 1.36 6.78
N TRP A 34 -3.95 2.03 7.80
CA TRP A 34 -3.21 2.21 9.07
C TRP A 34 -3.05 0.90 9.86
N PRO A 35 -4.07 0.04 9.98
CA PRO A 35 -3.91 -1.31 10.52
C PRO A 35 -2.89 -2.17 9.75
N ILE A 36 -2.86 -2.10 8.41
CA ILE A 36 -1.84 -2.79 7.60
C ILE A 36 -0.46 -2.27 7.98
N PHE A 37 -0.26 -0.96 7.98
CA PHE A 37 1.02 -0.34 8.35
C PHE A 37 1.48 -0.77 9.76
N PHE A 38 0.58 -0.72 10.74
CA PHE A 38 0.86 -1.10 12.12
C PHE A 38 1.21 -2.58 12.27
N THR A 39 0.41 -3.48 11.69
CA THR A 39 0.66 -4.92 11.78
C THR A 39 1.91 -5.33 10.99
N THR A 40 2.26 -4.62 9.91
CA THR A 40 3.55 -4.79 9.24
C THR A 40 4.70 -4.44 10.17
N LEU A 41 4.61 -3.35 10.94
CA LEU A 41 5.63 -2.99 11.92
C LEU A 41 5.76 -4.03 13.05
N VAL A 42 4.64 -4.63 13.49
CA VAL A 42 4.67 -5.76 14.46
C VAL A 42 5.43 -6.94 13.87
N LEU A 43 5.18 -7.31 12.62
CA LEU A 43 5.91 -8.40 11.96
C LEU A 43 7.40 -8.08 11.79
N LEU A 44 7.73 -6.85 11.40
CA LEU A 44 9.12 -6.41 11.22
C LEU A 44 9.88 -6.27 12.54
N TYR A 45 9.20 -6.17 13.69
CA TYR A 45 9.86 -6.11 15.00
C TYR A 45 10.73 -7.35 15.27
N PHE A 46 10.32 -8.52 14.79
CA PHE A 46 11.03 -9.78 14.99
C PHE A 46 12.24 -9.98 14.08
N THR A 47 12.55 -9.00 13.24
CA THR A 47 13.79 -9.00 12.46
C THR A 47 14.97 -8.68 13.37
N PRO A 48 16.16 -9.27 13.14
CA PRO A 48 17.34 -8.97 13.92
C PRO A 48 17.63 -7.47 13.97
N SER A 49 18.05 -6.95 15.12
CA SER A 49 18.50 -5.57 15.22
C SER A 49 19.76 -5.41 14.35
N LEU A 50 19.78 -4.37 13.50
CA LEU A 50 20.92 -4.10 12.62
C LEU A 50 22.09 -3.48 13.40
N PHE A 51 21.80 -2.89 14.56
CA PHE A 51 22.77 -2.30 15.45
C PHE A 51 22.54 -2.80 16.88
N ASN A 52 23.61 -2.98 17.65
CA ASN A 52 23.54 -3.42 19.05
C ASN A 52 23.05 -2.33 20.02
N CYS A 53 22.43 -1.26 19.50
CA CYS A 53 21.91 -0.14 20.27
C CYS A 53 20.44 -0.38 20.63
N ALA A 54 20.15 -1.45 21.35
CA ALA A 54 18.81 -1.69 21.87
C ALA A 54 18.61 -0.86 23.15
N LYS A 55 17.57 0.00 23.18
CA LYS A 55 17.21 0.74 24.39
C LYS A 55 15.90 0.20 24.96
N SER A 56 15.93 -0.17 26.24
CA SER A 56 14.70 -0.49 26.97
C SER A 56 13.95 0.80 27.28
N VAL A 57 12.69 0.86 26.87
CA VAL A 57 11.79 1.97 27.16
C VAL A 57 10.63 1.45 28.00
N THR A 58 10.37 2.15 29.10
CA THR A 58 9.26 1.85 30.00
C THR A 58 8.10 2.78 29.66
N CYS A 59 6.93 2.24 29.33
CA CYS A 59 5.73 3.07 29.19
C CYS A 59 5.29 3.61 30.56
N PRO A 60 4.50 4.69 30.60
CA PRO A 60 3.83 5.15 31.82
C PRO A 60 2.96 4.08 32.49
N CYS A 61 2.50 3.10 31.71
CA CYS A 61 1.76 1.92 32.16
C CYS A 61 2.61 0.81 32.82
N GLY A 62 3.90 1.06 33.10
CA GLY A 62 4.80 0.13 33.78
C GLY A 62 5.34 -1.02 32.92
N ASN A 63 4.95 -1.13 31.65
CA ASN A 63 5.50 -2.14 30.74
C ASN A 63 6.83 -1.67 30.16
N THR A 64 7.83 -2.55 30.16
CA THR A 64 9.12 -2.34 29.47
C THR A 64 9.10 -3.01 28.11
N CYS A 65 9.45 -2.30 27.05
CA CYS A 65 9.75 -2.90 25.74
C CYS A 65 11.18 -2.55 25.31
N VAL A 66 11.77 -3.41 24.49
CA VAL A 66 13.08 -3.15 23.90
C VAL A 66 12.86 -2.49 22.54
N LEU A 67 13.24 -1.22 22.40
CA LEU A 67 13.27 -0.56 21.11
C LEU A 67 14.62 -0.88 20.44
N GLY A 68 14.56 -1.77 19.45
CA GLY A 68 15.69 -2.11 18.60
C GLY A 68 15.70 -1.29 17.31
N LEU A 69 16.90 -1.07 16.77
CA LEU A 69 17.09 -0.53 15.41
C LEU A 69 16.98 -1.67 14.39
N ASN A 70 15.80 -2.27 14.32
CA ASN A 70 15.46 -3.36 13.41
C ASN A 70 14.84 -2.82 12.11
N LEU A 71 14.44 -3.72 11.19
CA LEU A 71 13.80 -3.30 9.94
C LEU A 71 12.51 -2.50 10.16
N GLY A 72 11.78 -2.75 11.25
CA GLY A 72 10.59 -1.98 11.62
C GLY A 72 10.89 -0.50 11.89
N PHE A 73 11.99 -0.20 12.59
CA PHE A 73 12.45 1.17 12.80
C PHE A 73 12.76 1.87 11.47
N PHE A 74 13.58 1.25 10.61
CA PHE A 74 13.94 1.85 9.32
C PHE A 74 12.74 2.02 8.41
N PHE A 75 11.81 1.08 8.43
CA PHE A 75 10.56 1.17 7.70
C PHE A 75 9.74 2.40 8.15
N ALA A 76 9.52 2.57 9.46
CA ALA A 76 8.83 3.75 9.99
C ALA A 76 9.59 5.05 9.71
N LEU A 77 10.92 5.04 9.79
CA LEU A 77 11.78 6.20 9.54
C LEU A 77 11.71 6.64 8.07
N ILE A 78 11.79 5.72 7.11
CA ILE A 78 11.68 6.02 5.68
C ILE A 78 10.35 6.70 5.39
N TYR A 79 9.25 6.16 5.94
CA TYR A 79 7.92 6.75 5.81
C TYR A 79 7.83 8.15 6.43
N ALA A 80 8.32 8.31 7.66
CA ALA A 80 8.32 9.59 8.37
C ALA A 80 9.10 10.67 7.61
N VAL A 81 10.32 10.36 7.14
CA VAL A 81 11.15 11.29 6.37
C VAL A 81 10.47 11.63 5.05
N PHE A 82 9.96 10.63 4.32
CA PHE A 82 9.26 10.84 3.06
C PHE A 82 8.07 11.78 3.22
N TYR A 83 7.27 11.61 4.28
CA TYR A 83 6.12 12.45 4.56
C TYR A 83 6.51 13.89 4.89
N VAL A 84 7.49 14.09 5.77
CA VAL A 84 8.01 15.43 6.11
C VAL A 84 8.58 16.14 4.89
N LEU A 85 9.27 15.41 4.00
CA LEU A 85 9.78 15.97 2.74
C LEU A 85 8.66 16.33 1.77
N MET A 86 7.53 15.63 1.81
CA MET A 86 6.39 15.85 0.92
C MET A 86 5.56 17.07 1.31
N ASP A 87 5.13 17.18 2.56
CA ASP A 87 4.48 18.39 3.11
C ASP A 87 4.95 18.63 4.54
N ARG A 88 5.39 19.85 4.86
CA ARG A 88 5.99 20.11 6.19
C ARG A 88 4.97 20.01 7.32
N LYS A 89 3.70 20.33 7.09
CA LYS A 89 2.67 20.35 8.15
C LYS A 89 2.00 18.98 8.28
N ALA A 90 1.31 18.53 7.24
CA ALA A 90 0.65 17.23 7.21
C ALA A 90 1.67 16.09 7.32
N GLY A 91 2.85 16.25 6.72
CA GLY A 91 3.90 15.25 6.79
C GLY A 91 4.56 15.12 8.15
N SER A 92 4.69 16.22 8.90
CA SER A 92 5.15 16.14 10.30
C SER A 92 4.14 15.40 11.17
N LEU A 93 2.84 15.64 10.97
CA LEU A 93 1.80 14.89 11.67
C LEU A 93 1.83 13.40 11.29
N ALA A 94 2.00 13.08 10.01
CA ALA A 94 2.13 11.71 9.55
C ALA A 94 3.40 11.02 10.08
N ALA A 95 4.52 11.75 10.19
CA ALA A 95 5.73 11.25 10.82
C ALA A 95 5.52 10.91 12.30
N VAL A 96 4.81 11.77 13.05
CA VAL A 96 4.44 11.48 14.44
C VAL A 96 3.55 10.23 14.52
N ALA A 97 2.59 10.07 13.61
CA ALA A 97 1.76 8.86 13.54
C ALA A 97 2.60 7.61 13.24
N CYS A 98 3.55 7.66 12.30
CA CYS A 98 4.46 6.56 12.02
C CYS A 98 5.32 6.18 13.23
N LEU A 99 5.86 7.17 13.96
CA LEU A 99 6.62 6.94 15.18
C LEU A 99 5.76 6.32 16.28
N PHE A 100 4.54 6.83 16.47
CA PHE A 100 3.58 6.27 17.42
C PHE A 100 3.24 4.82 17.08
N CYS A 101 3.00 4.51 15.80
CA CYS A 101 2.78 3.15 15.33
C CYS A 101 4.00 2.25 15.59
N TRP A 102 5.22 2.73 15.36
CA TRP A 102 6.45 1.95 15.62
C TRP A 102 6.67 1.65 17.11
N VAL A 103 6.47 2.64 17.97
CA VAL A 103 6.58 2.45 19.42
C VAL A 103 5.48 1.48 19.89
N GLY A 104 4.23 1.74 19.49
CA GLY A 104 3.09 0.88 19.85
C GLY A 104 3.23 -0.55 19.34
N SER A 105 3.73 -0.74 18.11
CA SER A 105 3.97 -2.06 17.55
C SER A 105 5.06 -2.81 18.30
N SER A 106 6.09 -2.09 18.78
CA SER A 106 7.17 -2.66 19.57
C SER A 106 6.70 -3.11 20.96
N PHE A 107 5.85 -2.30 21.61
CA PHE A 107 5.19 -2.70 22.86
C PHE A 107 4.33 -3.95 22.66
N LEU A 108 3.46 -3.95 21.63
CA LEU A 108 2.62 -5.09 21.34
C LEU A 108 3.47 -6.33 21.03
N ALA A 109 4.45 -6.21 20.13
CA ALA A 109 5.33 -7.31 19.74
C ALA A 109 6.12 -7.89 20.93
N SER A 110 6.59 -7.04 21.84
CA SER A 110 7.27 -7.50 23.07
C SER A 110 6.38 -8.35 23.98
N LYS A 111 5.05 -8.11 23.98
CA LYS A 111 4.06 -8.91 24.71
C LYS A 111 3.65 -10.18 23.97
N LEU A 112 3.51 -10.07 22.64
CA LEU A 112 3.17 -11.23 21.81
C LEU A 112 4.29 -12.27 21.81
N GLY A 113 5.53 -11.84 22.08
CA GLY A 113 6.67 -12.70 22.36
C GLY A 113 6.79 -13.79 21.31
N PHE A 114 6.62 -13.43 20.02
CA PHE A 114 6.75 -14.42 18.95
C PHE A 114 8.09 -15.11 19.21
N SER A 115 8.05 -16.43 19.41
CA SER A 115 9.26 -17.23 19.35
C SER A 115 10.02 -16.77 18.12
N LEU A 116 11.32 -16.50 18.25
CA LEU A 116 12.25 -16.06 17.20
C LEU A 116 12.24 -17.07 16.03
N ALA A 117 11.13 -17.18 15.31
CA ALA A 117 10.89 -18.17 14.27
C ALA A 117 11.76 -17.88 13.04
N TRP A 118 12.28 -16.66 12.92
CA TRP A 118 13.29 -16.29 11.92
C TRP A 118 14.67 -16.88 12.20
N LYS A 119 14.97 -17.30 13.45
CA LYS A 119 16.22 -18.01 13.75
C LYS A 119 16.22 -19.42 13.16
N GLU A 120 15.04 -19.99 12.91
CA GLU A 120 14.85 -21.32 12.33
C GLU A 120 14.70 -21.30 10.80
N LEU A 121 14.49 -20.14 10.16
CA LEU A 121 14.38 -20.04 8.69
C LEU A 121 15.76 -20.21 8.00
N PHE A 122 16.86 -19.97 8.72
CA PHE A 122 18.23 -20.17 8.24
C PHE A 122 18.92 -21.41 8.87
N ALA A 123 18.20 -22.18 9.69
CA ALA A 123 18.68 -23.46 10.22
C ALA A 123 18.15 -24.63 9.37
N PRO A 124 18.93 -25.72 9.19
CA PRO A 124 18.53 -26.87 8.38
C PRO A 124 17.23 -27.53 8.88
N PRO A 125 16.51 -28.28 8.02
CA PRO A 125 15.10 -28.57 8.19
C PRO A 125 14.91 -29.63 9.27
N VAL A 126 14.79 -29.21 10.53
CA VAL A 126 14.20 -30.06 11.56
C VAL A 126 12.75 -29.62 11.70
N ARG A 127 11.85 -30.60 11.57
CA ARG A 127 10.38 -30.48 11.63
C ARG A 127 9.88 -29.87 12.94
N ALA A 128 10.12 -28.58 13.16
CA ALA A 128 9.45 -27.81 14.18
C ALA A 128 8.31 -27.06 13.49
N VAL A 129 7.13 -27.68 13.48
CA VAL A 129 5.88 -26.90 13.38
C VAL A 129 5.81 -26.13 14.69
N ILE A 130 6.50 -25.00 14.77
CA ILE A 130 6.39 -24.09 15.91
C ILE A 130 4.92 -23.69 15.94
N PRO A 131 4.17 -23.97 17.03
CA PRO A 131 2.81 -23.49 17.15
C PRO A 131 2.89 -21.97 17.07
N LEU A 132 2.40 -21.43 15.95
CA LEU A 132 2.16 -20.01 15.78
C LEU A 132 1.36 -19.58 17.00
N SER A 133 1.97 -18.79 17.90
CA SER A 133 1.30 -18.41 19.14
C SER A 133 -0.05 -17.76 18.78
N ALA A 134 -1.11 -17.93 19.58
CA ALA A 134 -2.45 -17.39 19.24
C ALA A 134 -2.38 -15.89 18.88
N SER A 135 -1.54 -15.16 19.59
CA SER A 135 -1.07 -13.79 19.33
C SER A 135 -0.63 -13.52 17.88
N SER A 136 0.15 -14.42 17.31
CA SER A 136 0.71 -14.34 15.96
C SER A 136 -0.34 -14.60 14.89
N PHE A 137 -1.29 -15.49 15.18
CA PHE A 137 -2.45 -15.73 14.32
C PHE A 137 -3.29 -14.47 14.14
N PHE A 138 -3.56 -13.72 15.21
CA PHE A 138 -4.33 -12.48 15.11
C PHE A 138 -3.66 -11.41 14.24
N VAL A 139 -2.34 -11.26 14.31
CA VAL A 139 -1.59 -10.30 13.47
C VAL A 139 -1.66 -10.68 12.00
N LEU A 140 -1.46 -11.97 11.68
CA LEU A 140 -1.54 -12.46 10.30
C LEU A 140 -2.97 -12.44 9.76
N ALA A 141 -3.96 -12.82 10.58
CA ALA A 141 -5.37 -12.73 10.23
C ALA A 141 -5.77 -11.28 9.94
N SER A 142 -5.30 -10.32 10.75
CA SER A 142 -5.52 -8.89 10.50
C SER A 142 -4.94 -8.46 9.15
N GLN A 143 -3.71 -8.87 8.81
CA GLN A 143 -3.11 -8.57 7.51
C GLN A 143 -3.97 -9.12 6.36
N VAL A 144 -4.36 -10.40 6.44
CA VAL A 144 -5.21 -11.04 5.42
C VAL A 144 -6.53 -10.30 5.27
N VAL A 145 -7.26 -10.05 6.37
CA VAL A 145 -8.56 -9.36 6.34
C VAL A 145 -8.43 -7.96 5.75
N CYS A 146 -7.43 -7.19 6.18
CA CYS A 146 -7.24 -5.83 5.71
C CYS A 146 -6.91 -5.79 4.21
N TRP A 147 -5.99 -6.64 3.75
CA TRP A 147 -5.65 -6.73 2.32
C TRP A 147 -6.81 -7.23 1.47
N THR A 148 -7.55 -8.24 1.95
CA THR A 148 -8.77 -8.71 1.28
C THR A 148 -9.77 -7.58 1.14
N GLY A 149 -9.97 -6.76 2.18
CA GLY A 149 -10.79 -5.55 2.11
C GLY A 149 -10.34 -4.59 1.00
N GLN A 150 -9.04 -4.27 0.94
CA GLN A 150 -8.47 -3.40 -0.10
C GLN A 150 -8.71 -3.94 -1.52
N PHE A 151 -8.53 -5.24 -1.72
CA PHE A 151 -8.74 -5.87 -3.03
C PHE A 151 -10.23 -5.95 -3.41
N ILE A 152 -11.12 -6.19 -2.45
CA ILE A 152 -12.57 -6.10 -2.67
C ILE A 152 -12.97 -4.68 -3.06
N GLY A 153 -12.40 -3.69 -2.36
CA GLY A 153 -12.50 -2.26 -2.68
C GLY A 153 -12.28 -1.99 -4.18
N HIS A 154 -11.12 -2.39 -4.68
CA HIS A 154 -10.75 -2.24 -6.08
C HIS A 154 -11.56 -3.11 -7.05
N GLY A 155 -11.75 -4.39 -6.74
CA GLY A 155 -12.36 -5.36 -7.63
C GLY A 155 -13.87 -5.17 -7.78
N VAL A 156 -14.58 -4.93 -6.69
CA VAL A 156 -16.04 -4.85 -6.67
C VAL A 156 -16.52 -3.43 -6.94
N PHE A 157 -15.97 -2.44 -6.25
CA PHE A 157 -16.48 -1.06 -6.31
C PHE A 157 -15.87 -0.23 -7.43
N GLU A 158 -14.57 -0.36 -7.68
CA GLU A 158 -13.92 0.34 -8.80
C GLU A 158 -13.93 -0.47 -10.10
N LYS A 159 -14.17 -1.80 -10.03
CA LYS A 159 -14.04 -2.74 -11.16
C LYS A 159 -12.70 -2.60 -11.88
N ARG A 160 -11.65 -2.35 -11.10
CA ARG A 160 -10.30 -2.05 -11.59
C ARG A 160 -9.27 -2.87 -10.85
N VAL A 161 -8.16 -3.08 -11.53
CA VAL A 161 -6.98 -3.69 -10.93
C VAL A 161 -6.37 -2.71 -9.93
N PRO A 162 -5.83 -3.19 -8.79
CA PRO A 162 -5.23 -2.32 -7.78
C PRO A 162 -4.13 -1.43 -8.36
N ALA A 163 -4.10 -0.17 -7.92
CA ALA A 163 -3.08 0.80 -8.35
C ALA A 163 -1.64 0.35 -8.02
N LEU A 164 -1.51 -0.59 -7.08
CA LEU A 164 -0.28 -1.29 -6.73
C LEU A 164 0.46 -1.85 -7.95
N LEU A 165 -0.26 -2.34 -8.97
CA LEU A 165 0.36 -2.93 -10.17
C LEU A 165 0.83 -1.88 -11.18
N ASP A 166 0.35 -0.64 -11.08
CA ASP A 166 0.72 0.44 -11.99
C ASP A 166 1.87 1.30 -11.43
N ASN A 167 1.89 1.52 -10.12
CA ASN A 167 2.99 2.22 -9.44
C ASN A 167 3.11 1.78 -7.96
N PHE A 168 3.84 0.68 -7.74
CA PHE A 168 4.01 0.04 -6.43
C PHE A 168 4.49 1.00 -5.33
N ILE A 169 5.58 1.72 -5.60
CA ILE A 169 6.21 2.62 -4.62
C ILE A 169 5.25 3.73 -4.22
N GLN A 170 4.61 4.36 -5.21
CA GLN A 170 3.64 5.42 -4.95
C GLN A 170 2.40 4.90 -4.21
N ALA A 171 1.83 3.77 -4.64
CA ALA A 171 0.63 3.21 -4.03
C ALA A 171 0.86 2.88 -2.54
N PHE A 172 2.03 2.34 -2.21
CA PHE A 172 2.35 1.93 -0.85
C PHE A 172 2.73 3.12 0.04
N LEU A 173 3.64 4.00 -0.42
CA LEU A 173 4.06 5.16 0.36
C LEU A 173 2.92 6.16 0.56
N MET A 174 2.10 6.41 -0.46
CA MET A 174 1.12 7.49 -0.39
C MET A 174 -0.16 7.14 0.35
N ALA A 175 -0.54 5.87 0.41
CA ALA A 175 -1.83 5.48 0.98
C ALA A 175 -2.01 5.92 2.45
N PRO A 176 -1.04 5.72 3.37
CA PRO A 176 -1.23 6.17 4.76
C PRO A 176 -1.29 7.69 4.86
N PHE A 177 -0.50 8.40 4.07
CA PHE A 177 -0.50 9.86 4.02
C PHE A 177 -1.86 10.41 3.58
N PHE A 178 -2.44 9.87 2.50
CA PHE A 178 -3.77 10.28 2.05
C PHE A 178 -4.83 10.02 3.12
N ALA A 179 -4.76 8.87 3.78
CA ALA A 179 -5.69 8.54 4.83
C ALA A 179 -5.62 9.56 5.97
N LEU A 180 -4.43 9.93 6.42
CA LEU A 180 -4.31 10.92 7.49
C LEU A 180 -4.77 12.31 7.05
N GLN A 181 -4.35 12.77 5.87
CA GLN A 181 -4.72 14.10 5.40
C GLN A 181 -6.24 14.24 5.23
N LYS A 182 -6.92 13.18 4.78
CA LYS A 182 -8.37 13.16 4.64
C LYS A 182 -9.10 13.19 5.99
N VAL A 183 -8.56 12.52 7.03
CA VAL A 183 -9.10 12.61 8.41
C VAL A 183 -8.92 14.01 8.99
N VAL A 184 -7.76 14.63 8.74
CA VAL A 184 -7.43 15.96 9.29
C VAL A 184 -8.16 17.07 8.55
N GLY A 185 -8.55 16.86 7.29
CA GLY A 185 -9.20 17.89 6.47
C GLY A 185 -8.26 19.04 6.09
N TYR A 186 -6.95 18.79 6.04
CA TYR A 186 -5.94 19.81 5.77
C TYR A 186 -5.76 20.06 4.27
N GLU A 187 -5.78 21.34 3.89
CA GLU A 187 -5.40 21.80 2.56
C GLU A 187 -3.96 22.40 2.58
N PRO A 188 -3.02 21.88 1.76
CA PRO A 188 -1.63 22.34 1.74
C PRO A 188 -1.45 23.82 1.43
N TYR A 189 -2.24 24.35 0.49
CA TYR A 189 -2.33 25.76 0.15
C TYR A 189 -3.67 26.07 -0.53
N PRO A 190 -4.14 27.33 -0.50
CA PRO A 190 -5.39 27.71 -1.12
C PRO A 190 -5.43 27.35 -2.62
N GLY A 191 -6.46 26.61 -3.05
CA GLY A 191 -6.63 26.19 -4.44
C GLY A 191 -5.95 24.86 -4.78
N PHE A 192 -5.34 24.19 -3.80
CA PHE A 192 -4.77 22.85 -3.99
C PHE A 192 -5.85 21.85 -4.43
N ILE A 193 -7.02 21.87 -3.80
CA ILE A 193 -8.11 20.94 -4.16
C ILE A 193 -8.58 21.18 -5.59
N THR A 194 -8.69 22.44 -6.01
CA THR A 194 -9.09 22.81 -7.38
C THR A 194 -8.05 22.36 -8.41
N SER A 195 -6.77 22.59 -8.12
CA SER A 195 -5.67 22.15 -8.99
C SER A 195 -5.59 20.63 -9.11
N VAL A 196 -5.73 19.91 -7.99
CA VAL A 196 -5.80 18.45 -7.98
C VAL A 196 -7.01 17.97 -8.79
N ALA A 197 -8.19 18.57 -8.62
CA ALA A 197 -9.39 18.18 -9.35
C ALA A 197 -9.21 18.34 -10.88
N ALA A 198 -8.57 19.43 -11.33
CA ALA A 198 -8.24 19.61 -12.74
C ALA A 198 -7.32 18.49 -13.26
N ARG A 199 -6.24 18.18 -12.53
CA ARG A 199 -5.31 17.10 -12.88
C ARG A 199 -5.95 15.70 -12.83
N VAL A 200 -6.89 15.46 -11.93
CA VAL A 200 -7.65 14.20 -11.88
C VAL A 200 -8.42 13.99 -13.18
N GLU A 201 -9.07 15.04 -13.69
CA GLU A 201 -9.83 14.96 -14.95
C GLU A 201 -8.91 14.77 -16.16
N GLU A 202 -7.75 15.42 -16.17
CA GLU A 202 -6.69 15.19 -17.18
C GLU A 202 -6.21 13.73 -17.18
N GLU A 203 -5.88 13.18 -16.01
CA GLU A 203 -5.44 11.78 -15.86
C GLU A 203 -6.54 10.78 -16.30
N LYS A 204 -7.80 11.04 -15.93
CA LYS A 204 -8.95 10.24 -16.38
C LYS A 204 -9.10 10.30 -17.90
N LYS A 205 -8.92 11.47 -18.52
CA LYS A 205 -9.00 11.64 -19.98
C LYS A 205 -7.85 10.91 -20.66
N ALA A 206 -6.61 11.14 -20.24
CA ALA A 206 -5.44 10.46 -20.78
C ALA A 206 -5.56 8.93 -20.72
N ARG A 207 -6.14 8.40 -19.64
CA ARG A 207 -6.41 6.97 -19.49
C ARG A 207 -7.50 6.46 -20.45
N ARG A 208 -8.57 7.24 -20.66
CA ARG A 208 -9.61 6.91 -21.66
C ARG A 208 -9.01 6.83 -23.07
N ASP A 209 -8.25 7.84 -23.46
CA ASP A 209 -7.59 7.90 -24.77
C ASP A 209 -6.62 6.71 -24.98
N LYS A 210 -5.86 6.34 -23.94
CA LYS A 210 -4.96 5.19 -23.96
C LYS A 210 -5.71 3.86 -24.14
N ASN A 211 -6.87 3.71 -23.50
CA ASN A 211 -7.70 2.51 -23.64
C ASN A 211 -8.33 2.41 -25.03
N GLU A 212 -8.78 3.53 -25.60
CA GLU A 212 -9.31 3.60 -26.96
C GLU A 212 -8.24 3.25 -28.00
N LYS A 213 -7.03 3.81 -27.88
CA LYS A 213 -5.89 3.46 -28.74
C LYS A 213 -5.57 1.97 -28.67
N LYS A 214 -5.46 1.39 -27.46
CA LYS A 214 -5.23 -0.06 -27.27
C LYS A 214 -6.33 -0.91 -27.88
N SER A 215 -7.60 -0.49 -27.77
CA SER A 215 -8.73 -1.19 -28.39
C SER A 215 -8.64 -1.17 -29.91
N THR A 216 -8.32 -0.02 -30.49
CA THR A 216 -8.13 0.17 -31.94
C THR A 216 -6.95 -0.65 -32.46
N GLU A 217 -5.81 -0.65 -31.78
CA GLU A 217 -4.64 -1.49 -32.12
C GLU A 217 -4.98 -2.98 -32.06
N ARG A 218 -5.69 -3.43 -31.03
CA ARG A 218 -6.15 -4.84 -30.92
C ARG A 218 -7.08 -5.22 -32.06
N LYS A 219 -8.00 -4.34 -32.45
CA LYS A 219 -8.89 -4.54 -33.62
C LYS A 219 -8.09 -4.60 -34.92
N CYS A 220 -7.12 -3.69 -35.12
CA CYS A 220 -6.24 -3.69 -36.29
C CYS A 220 -5.40 -4.97 -36.38
N LYS A 221 -4.81 -5.40 -35.26
CA LYS A 221 -4.04 -6.66 -35.17
C LYS A 221 -4.93 -7.87 -35.45
N ARG A 222 -6.14 -7.93 -34.89
CA ARG A 222 -7.13 -8.98 -35.22
C ARG A 222 -7.51 -8.99 -36.70
N ARG A 223 -7.64 -7.84 -37.36
CA ARG A 223 -7.90 -7.79 -38.81
C ARG A 223 -6.71 -8.27 -39.63
N LYS A 224 -5.47 -7.89 -39.26
CA LYS A 224 -4.25 -8.32 -39.95
C LYS A 224 -3.94 -9.81 -39.77
N PHE A 225 -4.16 -10.38 -38.58
CA PHE A 225 -3.83 -11.77 -38.26
C PHE A 225 -5.03 -12.73 -38.28
N GLY A 226 -6.26 -12.22 -38.25
CA GLY A 226 -7.50 -13.01 -38.29
C GLY A 226 -8.02 -13.31 -39.70
N PHE A 227 -7.33 -12.85 -40.75
CA PHE A 227 -7.62 -13.20 -42.14
C PHE A 227 -6.95 -14.50 -42.60
N GLY A 228 -6.37 -15.29 -41.69
CA GLY A 228 -5.65 -16.53 -42.00
C GLY A 228 -6.43 -17.84 -41.78
N PHE A 229 -7.63 -17.82 -41.19
CA PHE A 229 -8.39 -19.05 -40.94
C PHE A 229 -9.89 -18.84 -41.16
N GLY A 230 -10.35 -19.13 -42.37
CA GLY A 230 -11.77 -19.33 -42.63
C GLY A 230 -12.14 -19.16 -44.09
N LYS A 231 -12.06 -20.25 -44.87
CA LYS A 231 -13.21 -20.91 -45.54
C LYS A 231 -12.70 -21.98 -46.53
N GLN A 232 -12.40 -23.20 -46.08
CA GLN A 232 -12.59 -24.38 -46.93
C GLN A 232 -13.94 -24.97 -46.54
N ARG A 233 -15.01 -24.59 -47.26
CA ARG A 233 -16.30 -25.27 -47.23
C ARG A 233 -16.30 -26.18 -48.45
N SER A 234 -16.06 -27.46 -48.21
CA SER A 234 -16.21 -28.53 -49.19
C SER A 234 -17.66 -28.52 -49.69
N TYR A 235 -17.84 -28.29 -50.99
CA TYR A 235 -19.06 -28.67 -51.70
C TYR A 235 -18.88 -30.13 -52.09
N GLY A 236 -19.62 -31.02 -51.41
CA GLY A 236 -19.82 -32.38 -51.89
C GLY A 236 -20.84 -32.34 -53.01
N GLU A 237 -20.39 -32.68 -54.22
CA GLU A 237 -21.24 -33.04 -55.33
C GLU A 237 -21.98 -34.34 -54.99
N GLY A 238 -23.31 -34.30 -55.07
CA GLY A 238 -24.14 -35.48 -55.17
C GLY A 238 -24.78 -35.48 -56.54
N HIS A 239 -24.32 -36.38 -57.41
CA HIS A 239 -25.07 -36.99 -58.51
C HIS A 239 -24.39 -38.28 -58.93
#